data_AF-A0A1F3AEW4-F1
#
_entry.id   AF-A0A1F3AEW4-F1
#
_cell.length_a   1.000
_cell.length_b   1.000
_cell.length_c   1.000
_cell.angle_alpha   90.00
_cell.angle_beta   90.00
_cell.angle_gamma   90.00
#
_symmetry.space_group_name_H-M   'P 1'
#
loop_
_entity.id
_entity.type
_entity.pdbx_description
1 polymer ?
#
loop_
_entity_poly.entity_id
_entity_poly.type
_entity_poly.pdbx_seq_one_letter_code
_entity_poly.pdbx_strand_id
1 'polypeptide(L)' 'MTFGDALRVLKLGARVGRFGWNGRGMWLALQRPDQSSKMTLPYIYMFTAQNQTVPWLASQTDIMSEDWYTL' A
#
# COMPACT_ATOMS: atom_id res chain seq x y z
N MET A 1 -5.73 6.34 -10.77
CA MET A 1 -5.41 4.99 -11.28
C MET A 1 -6.34 3.99 -10.61
N THR A 2 -6.61 2.84 -11.24
CA THR A 2 -7.43 1.78 -10.60
C THR A 2 -6.64 1.03 -9.52
N PHE A 3 -7.33 0.26 -8.67
CA PHE A 3 -6.66 -0.66 -7.74
C PHE A 3 -5.72 -1.66 -8.44
N GLY A 4 -6.11 -2.16 -9.62
CA GLY A 4 -5.29 -3.07 -10.42
C GLY A 4 -3.97 -2.43 -10.85
N ASP A 5 -4.00 -1.17 -11.27
CA ASP A 5 -2.80 -0.40 -11.59
C ASP A 5 -1.93 -0.19 -10.35
N ALA A 6 -2.54 0.19 -9.21
CA ALA A 6 -1.84 0.36 -7.95
C ALA A 6 -1.11 -0.93 -7.52
N LEU A 7 -1.74 -2.09 -7.67
CA LEU A 7 -1.12 -3.38 -7.40
C LEU A 7 0.08 -3.66 -8.33
N ARG A 8 0.01 -3.28 -9.62
CA ARG A 8 1.17 -3.41 -10.53
C ARG A 8 2.33 -2.51 -10.09
N VAL A 9 2.05 -1.27 -9.70
CA VAL A 9 3.05 -0.32 -9.18
C VAL A 9 3.72 -0.86 -7.91
N LEU A 10 2.92 -1.38 -6.97
CA LEU A 10 3.43 -2.03 -5.75
C LEU A 10 4.34 -3.22 -6.06
N LYS A 11 3.97 -4.07 -7.02
CA LYS A 11 4.81 -5.21 -7.45
C LYS A 11 6.15 -4.78 -8.05
N LEU A 12 6.20 -3.60 -8.66
CA LEU A 12 7.43 -2.98 -9.19
C LEU A 12 8.29 -2.31 -8.10
N GLY A 13 7.84 -2.32 -6.84
CA GLY A 13 8.58 -1.79 -5.69
C GLY A 13 8.33 -0.30 -5.40
N ALA A 14 7.46 0.35 -6.17
CA ALA A 14 7.06 1.73 -5.92
C ALA A 14 5.94 1.81 -4.87
N ARG A 15 5.75 3.01 -4.33
CA ARG A 15 4.70 3.31 -3.34
C ARG A 15 3.47 3.88 -4.02
N VAL A 16 2.31 3.64 -3.44
CA VAL A 16 1.03 4.19 -3.91
C VAL A 16 0.24 4.83 -2.78
N GLY A 17 -0.53 5.84 -3.11
CA GLY A 17 -1.45 6.53 -2.21
C GLY A 17 -2.85 6.58 -2.81
N ARG A 18 -3.83 6.93 -1.98
CA ARG A 18 -5.19 7.28 -2.41
C ARG A 18 -5.51 8.69 -1.98
N PHE A 19 -6.19 9.45 -2.85
CA PHE A 19 -6.66 10.79 -2.49
C PHE A 19 -7.80 10.77 -1.47
N GLY A 20 -8.60 9.70 -1.47
CA GLY A 20 -9.76 9.51 -0.59
C GLY A 20 -9.43 8.97 0.81
N TRP A 21 -8.16 8.82 1.18
CA TRP A 21 -7.80 8.48 2.56
C TRP A 21 -7.85 9.71 3.47
N ASN A 22 -8.28 9.51 4.71
CA ASN A 22 -8.56 10.57 5.69
C ASN A 22 -7.31 11.24 6.28
N GLY A 23 -6.10 10.85 5.86
CA GLY A 23 -4.85 11.31 6.45
C GLY A 23 -3.82 11.69 5.40
N ARG A 24 -3.09 12.79 5.65
CA ARG A 24 -2.00 13.24 4.77
C ARG A 24 -0.79 12.32 4.92
N GLY A 25 -0.09 12.11 3.80
CA GLY A 25 1.17 11.34 3.78
C GLY A 25 0.99 9.83 3.97
N MET A 26 -0.23 9.31 3.91
CA MET A 26 -0.48 7.87 3.93
C MET A 26 -0.09 7.22 2.60
N TRP A 27 0.54 6.05 2.65
CA TRP A 27 0.93 5.28 1.47
C TRP A 27 1.00 3.79 1.75
N LEU A 28 0.93 2.99 0.69
CA LEU A 28 1.18 1.56 0.69
C LEU A 28 2.52 1.24 0.04
N ALA A 29 3.15 0.17 0.54
CA ALA A 29 4.27 -0.50 -0.13
C ALA A 29 4.15 -2.01 0.00
N LEU A 30 4.81 -2.73 -0.90
CA LEU A 30 4.97 -4.17 -0.84
C LEU A 30 6.27 -4.51 -0.10
N GLN A 31 6.17 -5.18 1.04
CA GLN A 31 7.33 -5.79 1.68
C GLN A 31 7.64 -7.12 1.00
N ARG A 32 8.91 -7.31 0.62
CA ARG A 32 9.45 -8.61 0.19
C ARG A 32 10.38 -9.12 1.29
N PRO A 33 10.08 -10.26 1.92
CA PRO A 33 10.92 -10.80 2.98
C PRO A 33 12.35 -11.07 2.55
N ASP A 34 13.27 -10.85 3.49
CA ASP A 34 14.67 -11.25 3.44
C ASP A 34 15.04 -12.03 4.72
N GLN A 35 16.32 -12.36 4.89
CA GLN A 35 16.82 -13.14 6.04
C GLN A 35 16.58 -12.47 7.40
N SER A 36 16.34 -11.15 7.42
CA SER A 36 16.08 -10.38 8.64
C SER A 36 14.58 -10.14 8.90
N SER A 37 13.72 -10.57 7.98
CA SER A 37 12.29 -10.30 8.02
C SER A 37 11.55 -11.24 8.98
N LYS A 38 10.57 -10.69 9.72
CA LYS A 38 9.71 -11.49 10.63
C LYS A 38 8.68 -12.32 9.87
N MET A 39 8.15 -11.80 8.77
CA MET A 39 7.16 -12.48 7.91
C MET A 39 7.87 -13.21 6.79
N THR A 40 7.40 -14.40 6.41
CA THR A 40 8.06 -15.27 5.42
C THR A 40 7.50 -15.16 4.01
N LEU A 41 6.37 -14.46 3.82
CA LEU A 41 5.76 -14.23 2.50
C LEU A 41 5.59 -12.73 2.22
N PRO A 42 5.56 -12.29 0.94
CA PRO A 42 5.30 -10.90 0.60
C PRO A 42 3.94 -10.42 1.09
N TYR A 43 3.88 -9.19 1.58
CA TYR A 43 2.65 -8.58 2.08
C TYR A 43 2.66 -7.07 1.83
N ILE A 44 1.46 -6.47 1.76
CA ILE A 44 1.31 -5.02 1.65
C ILE A 44 1.18 -4.45 3.07
N TYR A 45 1.86 -3.35 3.32
CA TYR A 45 1.71 -2.57 4.54
C TYR A 45 1.37 -1.12 4.22
N MET A 46 0.74 -0.45 5.18
CA MET A 46 0.41 0.96 5.13
C MET A 46 1.31 1.74 6.07
N PHE A 47 1.84 2.86 5.59
CA PHE A 47 2.32 3.94 6.44
C PHE A 47 1.13 4.84 6.80
N THR A 48 0.81 4.93 8.08
CA THR A 48 -0.35 5.67 8.57
C THR A 48 -0.05 7.16 8.74
N ALA A 49 -1.09 7.97 8.91
CA ALA A 49 -0.95 9.40 9.22
C ALA A 49 -0.23 9.65 10.57
N GLN A 50 -0.09 8.63 11.41
CA GLN A 50 0.62 8.68 12.69
C GLN A 50 2.08 8.22 12.56
N ASN A 51 2.61 8.12 11.33
CA ASN A 51 3.97 7.65 11.05
C ASN A 51 4.26 6.22 11.53
N GLN A 52 3.26 5.33 11.45
CA GLN A 52 3.41 3.92 11.82
C GLN A 52 3.26 3.02 10.60
N THR A 53 3.93 1.87 10.59
CA THR A 53 3.75 0.84 9.56
C THR A 53 2.88 -0.29 10.09
N VAL A 54 1.76 -0.56 9.43
CA VAL A 54 0.82 -1.61 9.81
C VAL A 54 0.52 -2.53 8.63
N PRO A 55 0.27 -3.84 8.83
CA PRO A 55 -0.25 -4.70 7.77
C PRO A 55 -1.53 -4.09 7.18
N TRP A 56 -1.67 -4.16 5.87
CA TRP A 56 -2.82 -3.58 5.18
C TRP A 56 -3.70 -4.66 4.57
N LEU A 57 -5.00 -4.54 4.80
CA LEU A 57 -6.03 -5.34 4.15
C LEU A 57 -6.83 -4.41 3.25
N ALA A 58 -6.91 -4.73 1.96
CA ALA A 58 -7.73 -3.98 1.03
C ALA A 58 -9.21 -4.11 1.40
N SER A 59 -9.87 -2.98 1.66
CA SER A 59 -11.32 -2.96 1.82
C SER A 59 -12.01 -2.96 0.46
N GLN A 60 -13.33 -3.21 0.45
CA GLN A 60 -14.14 -3.10 -0.77
C GLN A 60 -14.04 -1.70 -1.40
N THR A 61 -13.93 -0.64 -0.59
CA THR A 61 -13.79 0.73 -1.10
C THR A 61 -12.41 1.00 -1.67
N ASP A 62 -11.37 0.31 -1.19
CA ASP A 62 -10.04 0.36 -1.80
C ASP A 62 -10.05 -0.33 -3.17
N ILE A 63 -10.63 -1.53 -3.25
CA ILE A 63 -10.66 -2.33 -4.48
C ILE A 63 -11.45 -1.63 -5.59
N MET A 64 -12.59 -1.00 -5.27
CA MET A 64 -13.45 -0.32 -6.25
C MET A 64 -13.03 1.11 -6.59
N SER A 65 -11.91 1.59 -6.05
CA SER A 65 -11.51 2.99 -6.24
C SER A 65 -10.60 3.23 -7.44
N GLU A 66 -10.70 4.44 -7.97
CA GLU A 66 -9.98 4.91 -9.17
C GLU A 66 -9.06 6.10 -8.90
N ASP A 67 -8.93 6.48 -7.62
CA ASP A 67 -8.21 7.64 -7.13
C ASP A 67 -6.78 7.32 -6.61
N TRP A 68 -6.21 6.21 -7.09
CA TRP A 68 -4.85 5.83 -6.74
C TRP A 68 -3.81 6.67 -7.50
N TYR A 69 -2.70 6.99 -6.84
CA TYR A 69 -1.55 7.67 -7.43
C TYR A 69 -0.21 7.06 -6.95
N THR A 70 0.84 7.21 -7.75
CA THR A 70 2.21 6.79 -7.39
C THR A 70 2.88 7.92 -6.60
N LEU A 71 3.63 7.58 -5.56
CA LEU A 71 4.43 8.54 -4.78
C LEU A 71 5.84 8.72 -5.37
#